data_AF-A0A7Y5WVH7-F1
#
_entry.id   AF-A0A7Y5WVH7-F1
#
_cell.length_a   1.000
_cell.length_b   1.000
_cell.length_c   1.000
_cell.angle_alpha   90.00
_cell.angle_beta   90.00
_cell.angle_gamma   90.00
#
_symmetry.space_group_name_H-M   'P 1'
#
loop_
_entity.id
_entity.type
_entity.pdbx_description
1 polymer ?
#
loop_
_entity_poly.entity_id
_entity_poly.type
_entity_poly.pdbx_seq_one_letter_code
_entity_poly.pdbx_strand_id
1 'polypeptide(L)'
;MGTLVRGALDDVRELFREEIALARAELRAELSKATGAAGGFGAAAGALYFAGFFVLTALALGIATLFDWPAWTGFAIVGVVLAIVGAVCFVSARRRMREIRGLPRTVETVSRTVATVKGSFQ
;
A
#
# COMPACT_ATOMS: atom_id res chain seq x y z
N MET A 1 -21.88 18.21 46.91
CA MET A 1 -22.35 17.66 45.61
C MET A 1 -21.39 17.97 44.46
N GLY A 2 -20.90 19.21 44.27
CA GLY A 2 -19.99 19.54 43.17
C GLY A 2 -18.60 18.89 43.19
N THR A 3 -18.12 18.40 44.34
CA THR A 3 -16.79 17.77 44.48
C THR A 3 -16.73 16.32 44.00
N LEU A 4 -17.82 15.56 44.14
CA LEU A 4 -17.90 14.15 43.71
C LEU A 4 -18.02 14.03 42.18
N VAL A 5 -18.82 14.91 41.56
CA VAL A 5 -18.94 14.98 40.09
C VAL A 5 -17.61 15.37 39.44
N ARG A 6 -16.82 16.22 40.12
CA ARG A 6 -15.50 16.62 39.66
C ARG A 6 -14.49 15.48 39.73
N GLY A 7 -14.49 14.71 40.82
CA GLY A 7 -13.65 13.51 40.95
C GLY A 7 -13.98 12.44 39.91
N ALA A 8 -15.27 12.16 39.67
CA ALA A 8 -15.67 11.18 38.66
C ALA A 8 -15.29 11.61 37.22
N LEU A 9 -15.31 12.91 36.91
CA LEU A 9 -14.86 13.43 35.62
C LEU A 9 -13.34 13.33 35.44
N ASP A 10 -12.58 13.52 36.52
CA ASP A 10 -11.13 13.37 36.50
C ASP A 10 -10.73 11.89 36.34
N ASP A 11 -11.43 10.95 36.98
CA ASP A 11 -11.18 9.51 36.82
C ASP A 11 -11.46 9.01 35.38
N VAL A 12 -12.55 9.49 34.76
CA VAL A 12 -12.86 9.16 33.35
C VAL A 12 -11.79 9.72 32.41
N ARG A 13 -11.25 10.91 32.70
CA ARG A 13 -10.18 11.53 31.92
C ARG A 13 -8.86 10.75 32.04
N GLU A 14 -8.56 10.22 33.21
CA GLU A 14 -7.40 9.36 33.46
C GLU A 14 -7.49 8.06 32.65
N LEU A 15 -8.64 7.37 32.71
CA LEU A 15 -8.92 6.14 31.96
C LEU A 15 -8.82 6.34 30.44
N PHE A 16 -9.40 7.42 29.91
CA PHE A 16 -9.30 7.75 28.49
C PHE A 16 -7.85 8.00 28.06
N ARG A 17 -7.03 8.59 28.93
CA ARG A 17 -5.62 8.84 28.64
C ARG A 17 -4.82 7.54 28.59
N GLU A 18 -5.14 6.60 29.47
CA GLU A 18 -4.54 5.26 29.49
C GLU A 18 -4.90 4.44 28.26
N GLU A 19 -6.18 4.42 27.86
CA GLU A 19 -6.65 3.76 26.62
C GLU A 19 -5.93 4.30 25.38
N ILE A 20 -5.80 5.64 25.27
CA ILE A 20 -5.06 6.26 24.17
C ILE A 20 -3.58 5.91 24.22
N ALA A 21 -2.98 5.85 25.42
CA ALA A 21 -1.58 5.48 25.59
C ALA A 21 -1.34 4.01 25.20
N LEU A 22 -2.25 3.12 25.58
CA LEU A 22 -2.22 1.69 25.26
C LEU A 22 -2.41 1.47 23.75
N ALA A 23 -3.43 2.07 23.15
CA ALA A 23 -3.67 1.99 21.70
C ALA A 23 -2.47 2.53 20.91
N ARG A 24 -1.86 3.63 21.36
CA ARG A 24 -0.61 4.15 20.76
C ARG A 24 0.56 3.17 20.93
N ALA A 25 0.68 2.49 22.06
CA ALA A 25 1.72 1.50 22.30
C ALA A 25 1.53 0.26 21.41
N GLU A 26 0.30 -0.22 21.27
CA GLU A 26 -0.04 -1.35 20.41
C GLU A 26 0.18 -1.03 18.93
N LEU A 27 -0.28 0.14 18.47
CA LEU A 27 0.02 0.64 17.13
C LEU A 27 1.54 0.74 16.89
N ARG A 28 2.32 1.23 17.85
CA ARG A 28 3.79 1.26 17.74
C ARG A 28 4.40 -0.14 17.68
N ALA A 29 3.87 -1.09 18.45
CA ALA A 29 4.32 -2.47 18.44
C ALA A 29 4.00 -3.16 17.10
N GLU A 30 2.81 -2.93 16.53
CA GLU A 30 2.43 -3.40 15.20
C GLU A 30 3.31 -2.79 14.11
N LEU A 31 3.52 -1.47 14.14
CA LEU A 31 4.40 -0.78 13.21
C LEU A 31 5.84 -1.30 13.30
N SER A 32 6.35 -1.55 14.51
CA SER A 32 7.69 -2.11 14.73
C SER A 32 7.82 -3.54 14.21
N LYS A 33 6.79 -4.37 14.38
CA LYS A 33 6.75 -5.71 13.77
C LYS A 33 6.71 -5.63 12.25
N ALA A 34 5.93 -4.71 11.69
CA ALA A 34 5.84 -4.50 10.26
C ALA A 34 7.16 -3.99 9.66
N THR A 35 7.85 -3.06 10.32
CA THR A 35 9.16 -2.55 9.87
C THR A 35 10.27 -3.57 10.06
N GLY A 36 10.27 -4.34 11.15
CA GLY A 36 11.19 -5.46 11.37
C GLY A 36 11.06 -6.53 10.29
N ALA A 37 9.83 -6.88 9.91
CA ALA A 37 9.57 -7.76 8.77
C ALA A 37 10.03 -7.10 7.45
N ALA A 38 9.74 -5.82 7.24
CA ALA A 38 10.13 -5.09 6.03
C ALA A 38 11.64 -5.00 5.83
N GLY A 39 12.44 -4.99 6.90
CA GLY A 39 13.91 -4.97 6.82
C GLY A 39 14.49 -6.17 6.07
N GLY A 40 13.99 -7.38 6.36
CA GLY A 40 14.39 -8.60 5.64
C GLY A 40 13.90 -8.63 4.20
N PHE A 41 12.66 -8.18 3.97
CA PHE A 41 12.09 -8.09 2.62
C PHE A 41 12.81 -7.06 1.74
N GLY A 42 13.30 -5.95 2.30
CA GLY A 42 14.05 -4.93 1.57
C GLY A 42 15.37 -5.48 1.01
N ALA A 43 16.15 -6.19 1.84
CA ALA A 43 17.40 -6.82 1.41
C ALA A 43 17.14 -7.92 0.36
N ALA A 44 16.13 -8.76 0.57
CA ALA A 44 15.75 -9.79 -0.39
C ALA A 44 15.26 -9.20 -1.72
N ALA A 45 14.45 -8.14 -1.68
CA ALA A 45 13.99 -7.44 -2.88
C ALA A 45 15.15 -6.80 -3.64
N GLY A 46 16.10 -6.19 -2.92
CA GLY A 46 17.32 -5.66 -3.52
C GLY A 46 18.16 -6.75 -4.19
N ALA A 47 18.42 -7.86 -3.50
CA ALA A 47 19.16 -9.00 -4.04
C ALA A 47 18.48 -9.59 -5.29
N LEU A 48 17.16 -9.79 -5.25
CA LEU A 48 16.37 -10.28 -6.39
C LEU A 48 16.37 -9.29 -7.55
N TYR A 49 16.35 -7.98 -7.28
CA TYR A 49 16.43 -6.95 -8.32
C TYR A 49 17.78 -7.04 -9.05
N PHE A 50 18.90 -7.10 -8.32
CA PHE A 50 20.22 -7.26 -8.92
C PHE A 50 20.37 -8.59 -9.66
N ALA A 51 19.92 -9.70 -9.06
CA ALA A 51 19.94 -11.01 -9.71
C ALA A 51 19.14 -11.01 -11.01
N GLY A 52 17.93 -10.43 -11.00
CA GLY A 52 17.08 -10.27 -12.17
C GLY A 52 17.77 -9.46 -13.27
N PHE A 53 18.45 -8.37 -12.93
CA PHE A 53 19.22 -7.56 -13.88
C PHE A 53 20.33 -8.37 -14.59
N PHE A 54 21.10 -9.16 -13.84
CA PHE A 54 22.13 -10.02 -14.43
C PHE A 54 21.54 -11.14 -15.28
N VAL A 55 20.43 -11.76 -14.85
CA VAL A 55 19.74 -12.79 -15.63
C VAL A 55 19.19 -12.23 -16.94
N LEU A 56 18.57 -11.06 -16.93
CA LEU A 56 18.07 -10.40 -18.14
C LEU A 56 19.21 -10.05 -19.11
N THR A 57 20.34 -9.58 -18.58
CA THR A 57 21.54 -9.29 -19.39
C THR A 57 22.11 -10.55 -20.00
N ALA A 58 22.23 -11.64 -19.23
CA ALA A 58 22.70 -12.93 -19.72
C ALA A 58 21.77 -13.49 -20.80
N LEU A 59 20.45 -13.35 -20.62
CA LEU A 59 19.46 -13.79 -21.59
C LEU A 59 19.50 -12.96 -22.88
N ALA A 60 19.66 -11.64 -22.78
CA ALA A 60 19.84 -10.78 -23.94
C ALA A 60 21.09 -11.16 -24.74
N LEU A 61 22.24 -11.29 -24.06
CA LEU A 61 23.48 -11.72 -24.71
C LEU A 61 23.36 -13.14 -25.28
N GLY A 62 22.75 -14.06 -24.55
CA GLY A 62 22.54 -15.45 -24.97
C GLY A 62 21.66 -15.58 -26.21
N ILE A 63 20.61 -14.76 -26.33
CA ILE A 63 19.81 -14.69 -27.56
C ILE A 63 20.67 -14.19 -28.71
N ALA A 64 21.41 -13.09 -28.52
CA ALA A 64 22.23 -12.53 -29.58
C ALA A 64 23.29 -13.54 -30.07
N THR A 65 23.96 -14.25 -29.16
CA THR A 65 24.98 -15.25 -29.51
C THR A 65 24.39 -16.50 -30.15
N LEU A 66 23.20 -16.94 -29.72
CA LEU A 66 22.55 -18.14 -30.26
C LEU A 66 22.13 -17.99 -31.73
N PHE A 67 21.81 -16.76 -32.15
CA PHE A 67 21.45 -16.45 -33.54
C PHE A 67 22.58 -15.78 -34.33
N ASP A 68 23.77 -15.65 -33.74
CA ASP A 68 24.93 -14.92 -34.30
C ASP A 68 24.58 -13.49 -34.75
N TRP A 69 23.72 -12.84 -33.96
CA TRP A 69 23.25 -11.48 -34.18
C TRP A 69 24.07 -10.45 -33.41
N PRO A 70 24.05 -9.17 -33.83
CA PRO A 70 24.62 -8.10 -33.04
C PRO A 70 24.02 -8.06 -31.63
N ALA A 71 24.87 -7.85 -30.61
CA ALA A 71 24.47 -7.91 -29.20
C ALA A 71 23.22 -7.06 -28.86
N TRP A 72 23.08 -5.89 -29.50
CA TRP A 72 21.95 -5.00 -29.29
C TRP A 72 20.58 -5.63 -29.60
N THR A 73 20.52 -6.58 -30.53
CA THR A 73 19.27 -7.24 -30.93
C THR A 73 18.67 -8.07 -29.80
N GLY A 74 19.50 -8.77 -29.04
CA GLY A 74 19.08 -9.52 -27.86
C GLY A 74 18.50 -8.60 -26.78
N PHE A 75 19.15 -7.46 -26.53
CA PHE A 75 18.61 -6.44 -25.61
C PHE A 75 17.28 -5.85 -26.10
N ALA A 76 17.15 -5.62 -27.40
CA ALA A 76 15.90 -5.12 -28.00
C ALA A 76 14.75 -6.13 -27.81
N ILE A 77 15.00 -7.43 -28.04
CA ILE A 77 13.99 -8.48 -27.83
C ILE A 77 13.56 -8.55 -26.36
N VAL A 78 14.52 -8.64 -25.44
CA VAL A 78 14.22 -8.69 -24.01
C VAL A 78 13.48 -7.43 -23.56
N GLY A 79 13.88 -6.26 -24.07
CA GLY A 79 13.21 -4.98 -23.82
C GLY A 79 11.76 -4.97 -24.29
N VAL A 80 11.47 -5.47 -25.49
CA VAL A 80 10.10 -5.58 -26.02
C VAL A 80 9.25 -6.51 -25.15
N VAL A 81 9.79 -7.67 -24.76
CA VAL A 81 9.09 -8.61 -23.87
C VAL A 81 8.77 -7.95 -22.53
N LEU A 82 9.73 -7.26 -21.92
CA LEU A 82 9.50 -6.53 -20.66
C LEU A 82 8.49 -5.39 -20.82
N ALA A 83 8.50 -4.69 -21.95
CA ALA A 83 7.53 -3.64 -22.24
C ALA A 83 6.10 -4.20 -22.33
N ILE A 84 5.92 -5.37 -22.95
CA ILE A 84 4.61 -6.05 -23.02
C ILE A 84 4.16 -6.45 -21.61
N VAL A 85 5.02 -7.10 -20.83
CA VAL A 85 4.71 -7.49 -19.44
C VAL A 85 4.36 -6.26 -18.60
N GLY A 86 5.15 -5.19 -18.73
CA GLY A 86 4.90 -3.91 -18.06
C GLY A 86 3.57 -3.28 -18.44
N ALA A 87 3.22 -3.28 -19.74
CA ALA A 87 1.95 -2.78 -20.23
C ALA A 87 0.76 -3.58 -19.67
N VAL A 88 0.85 -4.91 -19.67
CA VAL A 88 -0.20 -5.78 -19.08
C VAL A 88 -0.36 -5.50 -17.59
N CYS A 89 0.75 -5.44 -16.86
CA CYS A 89 0.76 -5.12 -15.43
C CYS A 89 0.13 -3.75 -15.17
N PHE A 90 0.56 -2.71 -15.89
CA PHE A 90 0.02 -1.36 -15.77
C PHE A 90 -1.48 -1.29 -16.05
N VAL A 91 -1.94 -1.94 -17.12
CA VAL A 91 -3.37 -1.99 -17.45
C VAL A 91 -4.15 -2.73 -16.36
N SER A 92 -3.65 -3.86 -15.87
CA SER A 92 -4.31 -4.61 -14.79
C SER A 92 -4.40 -3.82 -13.49
N ALA A 93 -3.32 -3.13 -13.10
CA ALA A 93 -3.28 -2.27 -11.92
C ALA A 93 -4.23 -1.08 -12.07
N ARG A 94 -4.25 -0.44 -13.24
CA ARG A 94 -5.16 0.66 -13.56
C ARG A 94 -6.63 0.23 -13.53
N ARG A 95 -6.95 -0.99 -13.97
CA ARG A 95 -8.31 -1.55 -13.86
C ARG A 95 -8.72 -1.73 -12.41
N ARG A 96 -7.88 -2.38 -11.59
CA ARG A 96 -8.12 -2.55 -10.15
C ARG A 96 -8.32 -1.21 -9.43
N MET A 97 -7.49 -0.21 -9.71
CA MET A 97 -7.66 1.13 -9.13
C MET A 97 -8.98 1.81 -9.53
N ARG A 98 -9.47 1.55 -10.76
CA ARG A 98 -10.76 2.08 -11.22
C ARG A 98 -11.94 1.37 -10.56
N GLU A 99 -11.83 0.07 -10.29
CA GLU A 99 -12.83 -0.70 -9.53
C GLU A 99 -12.93 -0.22 -8.08
N ILE A 100 -11.80 0.11 -7.45
CA ILE A 100 -11.77 0.69 -6.09
C ILE A 100 -12.42 2.08 -6.04
N ARG A 101 -12.48 2.80 -7.17
CA ARG A 101 -13.05 4.15 -7.30
C ARG A 101 -14.59 4.17 -7.37
N GLY A 102 -15.23 3.05 -7.04
CA GLY A 102 -16.66 2.85 -7.04
C GLY A 102 -17.24 2.50 -5.66
N LEU A 103 -17.20 3.42 -4.70
CA LEU A 103 -18.20 3.47 -3.61
C LEU A 103 -19.14 4.68 -3.81
N PRO A 104 -19.87 4.79 -4.95
CA PRO A 104 -20.88 5.84 -5.14
C PRO A 104 -22.00 5.73 -4.10
N ARG A 105 -22.23 4.53 -3.54
CA ARG A 105 -23.20 4.27 -2.48
C ARG A 105 -22.86 5.00 -1.16
N THR A 106 -21.58 5.18 -0.83
CA THR A 106 -21.18 5.84 0.42
C THR A 106 -21.37 7.35 0.35
N VAL A 107 -21.08 7.97 -0.80
CA VAL A 107 -21.30 9.41 -0.98
C VAL A 107 -22.80 9.73 -0.98
N GLU A 108 -23.62 8.92 -1.67
CA GLU A 108 -25.08 9.16 -1.73
C GLU A 108 -25.76 8.91 -0.36
N THR A 109 -25.30 7.91 0.39
CA THR A 109 -25.85 7.62 1.73
C THR A 109 -25.44 8.69 2.75
N VAL A 110 -24.18 9.15 2.72
CA VAL A 110 -23.72 10.25 3.59
C VAL A 110 -24.43 11.55 3.26
N SER A 111 -24.65 11.87 1.97
CA SER A 111 -25.42 13.05 1.57
C SER A 111 -26.89 12.98 2.03
N ARG A 112 -27.55 11.82 1.98
CA ARG A 112 -28.92 11.65 2.52
C ARG A 112 -28.98 11.78 4.04
N THR A 113 -28.02 11.21 4.76
CA THR A 113 -27.98 11.31 6.22
C THR A 113 -27.78 12.75 6.68
N VAL A 114 -26.89 13.50 6.01
CA VAL A 114 -26.66 14.93 6.30
C VAL A 114 -27.91 15.77 5.98
N ALA A 115 -28.60 15.50 4.86
CA ALA A 115 -29.83 16.21 4.51
C ALA A 115 -30.97 15.94 5.52
N THR A 116 -31.09 14.71 6.02
CA THR A 116 -32.13 14.32 6.98
C THR A 116 -31.91 14.96 8.35
N VAL A 117 -30.65 15.00 8.83
CA VAL A 117 -30.30 15.66 10.11
C VAL A 117 -30.44 17.17 10.00
N LYS A 118 -30.14 17.77 8.85
CA LYS A 118 -30.32 19.22 8.67
C LYS A 118 -31.80 19.65 8.65
N GLY A 119 -32.69 18.77 8.17
CA GLY A 119 -34.14 19.02 8.17
C GLY A 119 -34.82 18.86 9.54
N SER A 120 -34.20 18.20 10.51
CA SER A 120 -34.80 18.00 11.85
C SER A 120 -34.57 19.16 12.83
N PHE A 121 -33.90 20.23 12.40
CA PHE A 121 -33.57 21.41 13.21
C PHE A 121 -34.17 22.73 12.68
N GLN A 122 -35.10 22.65 11.71
CA GLN A 122 -35.96 23.76 11.26
C GLN A 122 -37.42 23.41 11.53
#